data_AF-A0A3N5V948-F1
#
_entry.id   AF-A0A3N5V948-F1
#
_cell.length_a   1.000
_cell.length_b   1.000
_cell.length_c   1.000
_cell.angle_alpha   90.00
_cell.angle_beta   90.00
_cell.angle_gamma   90.00
#
_symmetry.space_group_name_H-M   'P 1'
#
loop_
_entity.id
_entity.type
_entity.pdbx_description
1 polymer ?
#
loop_
_entity_poly.entity_id
_entity_poly.type
_entity_poly.pdbx_seq_one_letter_code
_entity_poly.pdbx_strand_id
1 'polypeptide(L)'
;MIEVTYQMIVDGLHQAVRERGADYVYRTPPGAQVCLYWHPEAGEPGCIVGYVFHNLGVSKDYLILCNPSGAPQLIAWLVDWGVISFPNEAEKILVSSLLTRVQSRQDEPKPWGDAVYGALEEVNA
;
A
#
# COMPACT_ATOMS: atom_id res chain seq x y z
N MET A 1 15.18 9.55 4.14
CA MET A 1 15.11 8.11 3.83
C MET A 1 14.42 7.43 5.00
N ILE A 2 13.36 6.68 4.72
CA ILE A 2 12.55 6.00 5.73
C ILE A 2 12.99 4.53 5.73
N GLU A 3 13.50 4.03 6.87
CA GLU A 3 13.76 2.59 7.01
C GLU A 3 12.43 1.89 7.30
N VAL A 4 11.94 1.11 6.34
CA VAL A 4 10.64 0.42 6.40
C VAL A 4 10.85 -1.00 6.90
N THR A 5 10.02 -1.40 7.86
CA THR A 5 9.95 -2.77 8.37
C THR A 5 8.59 -3.39 8.12
N TYR A 6 8.52 -4.71 8.17
CA TYR A 6 7.29 -5.47 8.07
C TYR A 6 6.26 -5.01 9.10
N GLN A 7 6.70 -4.85 10.36
CA GLN A 7 5.80 -4.41 11.43
C GLN A 7 5.23 -3.00 11.17
N MET A 8 6.04 -2.05 10.67
CA MET A 8 5.54 -0.72 10.30
C MET A 8 4.45 -0.78 9.22
N ILE A 9 4.59 -1.70 8.26
CA ILE A 9 3.58 -1.91 7.22
C ILE A 9 2.30 -2.53 7.82
N VAL A 10 2.44 -3.56 8.66
CA VAL A 10 1.30 -4.17 9.36
C VAL A 10 0.54 -3.15 10.20
N ASP A 11 1.25 -2.33 10.98
CA ASP A 11 0.66 -1.29 11.82
C ASP A 11 -0.05 -0.22 10.97
N GLY A 12 0.57 0.18 9.85
CA GLY A 12 -0.02 1.11 8.89
C GLY A 12 -1.29 0.55 8.23
N LEU A 13 -1.31 -0.73 7.87
CA LEU A 13 -2.49 -1.39 7.32
C LEU A 13 -3.64 -1.44 8.33
N HIS A 14 -3.35 -1.82 9.58
CA HIS A 14 -4.35 -1.79 10.64
C HIS A 14 -4.83 -0.38 10.95
N GLN A 15 -3.95 0.63 10.89
CA GLN A 15 -4.35 2.02 11.03
C GLN A 15 -5.31 2.45 9.92
N ALA A 16 -5.00 2.13 8.67
CA ALA A 16 -5.85 2.43 7.52
C ALA A 16 -7.26 1.83 7.69
N VAL A 17 -7.34 0.58 8.12
CA VAL A 17 -8.60 -0.12 8.44
C VAL A 17 -9.35 0.56 9.60
N ARG A 18 -8.66 0.95 10.67
CA ARG A 18 -9.29 1.65 11.81
C ARG A 18 -9.85 3.02 11.40
N GLU A 19 -9.14 3.76 10.55
CA GLU A 19 -9.54 5.13 10.18
C GLU A 19 -10.63 5.17 9.10
N ARG A 20 -10.56 4.32 8.07
CA ARG A 20 -11.57 4.27 7.00
C ARG A 20 -12.75 3.35 7.33
N GLY A 21 -12.55 2.39 8.24
CA GLY A 21 -13.51 1.35 8.60
C GLY A 21 -13.20 0.02 7.92
N ALA A 22 -13.47 -1.09 8.62
CA ALA A 22 -13.25 -2.45 8.11
C ALA A 22 -14.09 -2.75 6.86
N ASP A 23 -15.31 -2.21 6.79
CA ASP A 23 -16.23 -2.36 5.67
C ASP A 23 -15.95 -1.41 4.50
N TYR A 24 -14.91 -0.57 4.60
CA TYR A 24 -14.55 0.33 3.51
C TYR A 24 -14.09 -0.45 2.28
N VAL A 25 -14.77 -0.20 1.16
CA VAL A 25 -14.40 -0.74 -0.15
C VAL A 25 -13.83 0.39 -0.99
N TYR A 26 -12.58 0.24 -1.42
CA TYR A 26 -11.94 1.18 -2.32
C TYR A 26 -12.69 1.23 -3.67
N ARG A 27 -12.94 2.44 -4.17
CA ARG A 27 -13.60 2.66 -5.46
C ARG A 27 -12.58 3.16 -6.47
N THR A 28 -12.24 2.31 -7.42
CA THR A 28 -11.35 2.68 -8.52
C THR A 28 -11.95 3.85 -9.32
N PRO A 29 -11.18 4.94 -9.53
CA PRO A 29 -11.66 6.06 -10.34
C PRO A 29 -12.05 5.63 -11.76
N PRO A 30 -13.03 6.30 -12.40
CA PRO A 30 -13.40 6.02 -13.78
C PRO A 30 -12.18 6.08 -14.71
N GLY A 31 -12.00 5.05 -15.54
CA GLY A 31 -10.90 4.96 -16.51
C GLY A 31 -9.60 4.37 -15.95
N ALA A 32 -9.48 4.14 -14.64
CA ALA A 32 -8.37 3.39 -14.08
C ALA A 32 -8.67 1.88 -14.07
N GLN A 33 -7.67 1.06 -14.45
CA GLN A 33 -7.79 -0.41 -14.43
C GLN A 33 -7.38 -1.03 -13.09
N VAL A 34 -6.57 -0.31 -12.33
CA VAL A 34 -6.09 -0.69 -10.99
C VAL A 34 -6.22 0.50 -10.06
N CYS A 35 -6.07 0.27 -8.76
CA CYS A 35 -6.10 1.36 -7.80
C CYS A 35 -4.96 2.37 -7.99
N LEU A 36 -5.17 3.59 -7.47
CA LEU A 36 -4.18 4.68 -7.47
C LEU A 36 -3.66 4.86 -6.04
N TYR A 37 -2.36 5.02 -5.87
CA TYR A 37 -1.74 5.34 -4.57
C TYR A 37 -2.12 6.72 -4.06
N TRP A 38 -2.35 7.67 -4.97
CA TRP A 38 -2.83 9.01 -4.65
C TRP A 38 -3.98 9.40 -5.57
N HIS A 39 -4.99 10.09 -5.05
CA HIS A 39 -6.06 10.70 -5.83
C HIS A 39 -5.76 12.19 -6.04
N PRO A 40 -5.29 12.61 -7.23
CA PRO A 40 -4.92 14.01 -7.46
C PRO A 40 -6.09 14.97 -7.31
N GLU A 41 -7.29 14.55 -7.73
CA GLU A 41 -8.51 15.37 -7.68
C GLU A 41 -8.99 15.62 -6.25
N ALA A 42 -8.91 14.60 -5.40
CA ALA A 42 -9.32 14.68 -3.99
C ALA A 42 -8.21 15.19 -3.07
N GLY A 43 -6.96 15.21 -3.55
CA GLY A 43 -5.81 15.66 -2.77
C GLY A 43 -5.50 14.75 -1.57
N GLU A 44 -5.78 13.45 -1.68
CA GLU A 44 -5.61 12.47 -0.59
C GLU A 44 -4.95 11.17 -1.07
N PRO A 45 -4.40 10.35 -0.16
CA PRO A 45 -3.99 8.98 -0.48
C PRO A 45 -5.18 8.17 -0.96
N GLY A 46 -4.96 7.36 -2.01
CA GLY A 46 -6.02 6.57 -2.62
C GLY A 46 -6.15 5.19 -2.01
N CYS A 47 -5.51 4.20 -2.63
CA CYS A 47 -5.56 2.83 -2.16
C CYS A 47 -4.84 2.66 -0.82
N ILE A 48 -5.11 1.54 -0.15
CA ILE A 48 -4.54 1.25 1.16
C ILE A 48 -3.00 1.24 1.14
N VAL A 49 -2.38 0.82 0.04
CA VAL A 49 -0.91 0.84 -0.11
C VAL A 49 -0.39 2.29 -0.14
N GLY A 50 -1.02 3.16 -0.92
CA GLY A 50 -0.64 4.56 -0.99
C GLY A 50 -0.88 5.30 0.32
N TYR A 51 -1.97 4.96 1.01
CA TYR A 51 -2.28 5.44 2.35
C TYR A 51 -1.18 5.07 3.36
N VAL A 52 -0.75 3.80 3.39
CA VAL A 52 0.32 3.32 4.30
C VAL A 52 1.61 4.08 4.05
N PHE A 53 2.08 4.16 2.79
CA PHE A 53 3.32 4.86 2.48
C PHE A 53 3.24 6.36 2.76
N HIS A 54 2.08 7.00 2.52
CA HIS A 54 1.90 8.40 2.86
C HIS A 54 2.04 8.64 4.37
N ASN A 55 1.41 7.80 5.19
CA ASN A 55 1.50 7.88 6.65
C ASN A 55 2.92 7.61 7.18
N LEU A 56 3.72 6.81 6.48
CA LEU A 56 5.13 6.62 6.78
C LEU A 56 6.03 7.80 6.36
N GLY A 57 5.47 8.81 5.68
CA GLY A 57 6.17 10.03 5.29
C GLY A 57 6.58 10.08 3.81
N VAL A 58 6.14 9.16 2.97
CA VAL A 58 6.34 9.27 1.52
C VAL A 58 5.49 10.43 0.99
N SER A 59 6.14 11.35 0.29
CA SER A 59 5.45 12.52 -0.24
C SER A 59 4.43 12.12 -1.31
N LYS A 60 3.36 12.92 -1.44
CA LYS A 60 2.36 12.75 -2.49
C LYS A 60 2.98 12.75 -3.89
N ASP A 61 4.06 13.50 -4.11
CA ASP A 61 4.68 13.63 -5.44
C ASP A 61 5.25 12.30 -5.90
N TYR A 62 5.90 11.54 -5.01
CA TYR A 62 6.34 10.17 -5.32
C TYR A 62 5.18 9.22 -5.57
N LEU A 63 4.12 9.28 -4.75
CA LEU A 63 2.95 8.43 -4.94
C LEU A 63 2.22 8.70 -6.25
N ILE A 64 2.14 9.97 -6.67
CA ILE A 64 1.58 10.39 -7.96
C ILE A 64 2.45 9.87 -9.11
N LEU A 65 3.78 9.97 -9.02
CA LEU A 65 4.69 9.48 -10.06
C LEU A 65 4.59 7.96 -10.26
N CYS A 66 4.21 7.21 -9.23
CA CYS A 66 4.05 5.76 -9.29
C CYS A 66 2.64 5.32 -9.72
N ASN A 67 1.70 6.24 -9.94
CA ASN A 67 0.35 5.92 -10.40
C ASN A 67 0.30 5.64 -11.92
N PRO A 68 -0.52 4.66 -12.36
CA PRO A 68 -0.90 3.45 -11.64
C PRO A 68 0.24 2.41 -11.71
N SER A 69 0.45 1.63 -10.64
CA SER A 69 1.30 0.44 -10.69
C SER A 69 0.94 -0.56 -9.59
N GLY A 70 1.60 -1.73 -9.59
CA GLY A 70 1.50 -2.72 -8.52
C GLY A 70 2.51 -2.46 -7.40
N ALA A 71 2.19 -2.87 -6.18
CA ALA A 71 3.04 -2.66 -5.00
C ALA A 71 4.53 -3.01 -5.19
N PRO A 72 4.92 -4.10 -5.87
CA PRO A 72 6.34 -4.39 -6.11
C PRO A 72 7.07 -3.30 -6.89
N GLN A 73 6.40 -2.71 -7.89
CA GLN A 73 6.99 -1.65 -8.73
C GLN A 73 7.11 -0.34 -7.96
N LEU A 74 6.10 0.02 -7.17
CA LEU A 74 6.17 1.15 -6.24
C LEU A 74 7.37 1.01 -5.29
N ILE A 75 7.52 -0.14 -4.63
CA ILE A 75 8.62 -0.40 -3.70
C ILE A 75 9.96 -0.27 -4.42
N ALA A 76 10.10 -0.87 -5.61
CA ALA A 76 11.33 -0.80 -6.38
C ALA A 76 11.73 0.65 -6.71
N TRP A 77 10.78 1.48 -7.15
CA TRP A 77 11.04 2.89 -7.43
C TRP A 77 11.38 3.70 -6.18
N LEU A 78 10.64 3.51 -5.08
CA LEU A 78 10.93 4.24 -3.83
C LEU A 78 12.31 3.90 -3.25
N VAL A 79 12.78 2.65 -3.43
CA VAL A 79 14.15 2.25 -3.05
C VAL A 79 15.18 2.88 -3.99
N ASP A 80 14.98 2.81 -5.31
CA ASP A 80 15.90 3.37 -6.31
C ASP A 80 16.07 4.90 -6.14
N TRP A 81 15.00 5.59 -5.77
CA TRP A 81 15.01 7.03 -5.49
C TRP A 81 15.54 7.38 -4.09
N GLY A 82 15.92 6.41 -3.27
CA GLY A 82 16.42 6.64 -1.90
C GLY A 82 15.38 7.20 -0.92
N VAL A 83 14.09 7.03 -1.24
CA VAL A 83 12.98 7.48 -0.40
C VAL A 83 12.81 6.54 0.78
N ILE A 84 12.84 5.23 0.51
CA ILE A 84 12.77 4.18 1.52
C ILE A 84 14.00 3.27 1.46
N SER A 85 14.27 2.59 2.56
CA SER A 85 15.21 1.48 2.66
C SER A 85 14.58 0.34 3.46
N PHE A 86 15.19 -0.84 3.43
CA PHE A 86 14.80 -1.98 4.26
C PHE A 86 16.00 -2.47 5.06
N PRO A 87 15.80 -3.02 6.27
CA PRO A 87 16.90 -3.56 7.08
C PRO A 87 17.70 -4.66 6.37
N ASN A 88 17.03 -5.46 5.53
CA ASN A 88 17.61 -6.52 4.73
C ASN A 88 16.66 -6.92 3.58
N GLU A 89 17.14 -7.75 2.65
CA GLU A 89 16.34 -8.19 1.50
C GLU A 89 15.15 -9.08 1.89
N ALA A 90 15.26 -9.88 2.97
CA ALA A 90 14.15 -10.71 3.43
C ALA A 90 12.96 -9.86 3.91
N GLU A 91 13.24 -8.78 4.64
CA GLU A 91 12.26 -7.75 5.03
C GLU A 91 11.56 -7.13 3.81
N LYS A 92 12.33 -6.72 2.80
CA LYS A 92 11.79 -6.19 1.55
C LYS A 92 10.87 -7.19 0.83
N ILE A 93 11.26 -8.47 0.78
CA ILE A 93 10.45 -9.54 0.16
C ILE A 93 9.14 -9.74 0.92
N LEU A 94 9.18 -9.77 2.26
CA LEU A 94 7.99 -9.92 3.10
C LEU A 94 7.02 -8.75 2.92
N VAL A 95 7.52 -7.51 2.98
CA VAL A 95 6.71 -6.31 2.73
C VAL A 95 6.10 -6.31 1.33
N SER A 96 6.91 -6.60 0.31
CA SER A 96 6.43 -6.66 -1.07
C SER A 96 5.36 -7.73 -1.26
N SER A 97 5.55 -8.90 -0.65
CA SER A 97 4.61 -10.03 -0.70
C SER A 97 3.28 -9.72 -0.01
N LEU A 98 3.32 -9.05 1.13
CA LEU A 98 2.12 -8.63 1.86
C LEU A 98 1.34 -7.56 1.08
N LEU A 99 2.01 -6.48 0.68
CA LEU A 99 1.33 -5.37 -0.01
C LEU A 99 0.77 -5.78 -1.37
N THR A 100 1.42 -6.70 -2.08
CA THR A 100 0.88 -7.28 -3.33
C THR A 100 -0.45 -7.98 -3.09
N ARG A 101 -0.56 -8.81 -2.05
CA ARG A 101 -1.79 -9.53 -1.72
C ARG A 101 -2.89 -8.59 -1.25
N VAL A 102 -2.56 -7.62 -0.40
CA VAL A 102 -3.51 -6.59 0.03
C VAL A 102 -4.06 -5.82 -1.17
N GLN A 103 -3.18 -5.35 -2.07
CA GLN A 103 -3.60 -4.62 -3.26
C GLN A 103 -4.48 -5.49 -4.16
N SER A 104 -4.08 -6.73 -4.44
CA SER A 104 -4.87 -7.67 -5.25
C SER A 104 -6.27 -7.89 -4.67
N ARG A 105 -6.37 -8.09 -3.35
CA ARG A 105 -7.66 -8.29 -2.68
C ARG A 105 -8.52 -7.03 -2.71
N GLN A 106 -7.93 -5.86 -2.50
CA GLN A 106 -8.65 -4.59 -2.60
C GLN A 106 -9.20 -4.37 -4.03
N ASP A 107 -8.40 -4.67 -5.06
CA ASP A 107 -8.80 -4.51 -6.46
C ASP A 107 -9.90 -5.51 -6.90
N GLU A 108 -10.21 -6.53 -6.06
CA GLU A 108 -11.36 -7.45 -6.16
C GLU A 108 -12.62 -6.96 -5.41
N PRO A 109 -12.92 -5.66 -5.45
CA PRO A 109 -13.84 -4.95 -4.55
C PRO A 109 -14.02 -5.46 -3.09
N LYS A 110 -12.99 -6.06 -2.47
CA LYS A 110 -13.13 -6.55 -1.08
C LYS A 110 -13.05 -5.41 -0.07
N PRO A 111 -13.75 -5.51 1.07
CA PRO A 111 -13.55 -4.61 2.20
C PRO A 111 -12.07 -4.60 2.64
N TRP A 112 -11.57 -3.45 3.06
CA TRP A 112 -10.19 -3.31 3.52
C TRP A 112 -9.87 -4.22 4.70
N GLY A 113 -10.81 -4.43 5.63
CA GLY A 113 -10.64 -5.39 6.72
C GLY A 113 -10.32 -6.79 6.22
N ASP A 114 -11.13 -7.30 5.29
CA ASP A 114 -10.96 -8.64 4.68
C ASP A 114 -9.71 -8.73 3.81
N ALA A 115 -9.39 -7.66 3.07
CA ALA A 115 -8.19 -7.59 2.24
C ALA A 115 -6.91 -7.68 3.09
N VAL A 116 -6.85 -6.94 4.20
CA VAL A 116 -5.71 -6.94 5.12
C VAL A 116 -5.61 -8.26 5.87
N TYR A 117 -6.69 -8.72 6.51
CA TYR A 117 -6.68 -9.94 7.31
C TYR A 117 -6.32 -11.16 6.46
N GLY A 118 -6.97 -11.33 5.30
CA GLY A 118 -6.68 -12.46 4.42
C GLY A 118 -5.27 -12.44 3.84
N ALA A 119 -4.69 -11.26 3.56
CA ALA A 119 -3.31 -11.16 3.11
C ALA A 119 -2.31 -11.53 4.22
N LEU A 120 -2.58 -11.17 5.48
CA LEU A 120 -1.74 -11.52 6.62
C LEU A 120 -1.76 -13.02 6.90
N GLU A 121 -2.93 -13.67 6.83
CA GLU A 121 -3.03 -15.12 6.97
C GLU A 121 -2.21 -15.86 5.90
N GLU A 122 -2.27 -15.43 4.64
CA GLU A 122 -1.53 -16.05 3.54
C GLU A 122 -0.01 -15.91 3.64
N VAL A 123 0.48 -14.80 4.20
CA VAL A 123 1.93 -14.56 4.34
C VAL A 123 2.51 -15.34 5.53
N ASN A 124 1.69 -15.63 6.54
CA ASN A 124 2.10 -16.35 7.75
C ASN A 124 1.88 -17.87 7.69
N ALA A 125 1.27 -18.38 6.61
CA ALA A 125 1.00 -19.79 6.38
C ALA A 125 2.20 -20.51 5.74
#